data_AF-A0AAX3G369-F1
#
_entry.id   AF-A0AAX3G369-F1
#
_cell.length_a   1.000
_cell.length_b   1.000
_cell.length_c   1.000
_cell.angle_alpha   90.00
_cell.angle_beta   90.00
_cell.angle_gamma   90.00
#
_symmetry.space_group_name_H-M   'P 1'
#
loop_
_entity.id
_entity.type
_entity.pdbx_description
1 polymer ?
#
loop_
_entity_poly.entity_id
_entity_poly.type
_entity_poly.pdbx_seq_one_letter_code
_entity_poly.pdbx_strand_id
1 'polypeptide(L)'
;MGITVKNNSSNTIEVAVNHWGSDGDTSFFSIANGKQESWDRSDSRGFVLSLKKNGAQHPYYVQASSRIEVDNNAVKDQGQPIQPLS
;
A
#
# COMPACT_ATOMS: atom_id res chain seq x y z
N MET A 1 13.42 -5.43 5.61
CA MET A 1 12.74 -4.12 5.52
C MET A 1 11.35 -4.41 4.96
N GLY A 2 10.34 -3.62 5.27
CA GLY A 2 8.99 -3.91 4.79
C GLY A 2 8.06 -2.72 4.98
N ILE A 3 6.95 -2.76 4.25
CA ILE A 3 5.86 -1.81 4.41
C ILE A 3 4.67 -2.48 5.08
N THR A 4 3.90 -1.67 5.80
CA THR A 4 2.58 -2.06 6.29
C THR A 4 1.56 -1.13 5.67
N VAL A 5 0.43 -1.68 5.22
CA VAL A 5 -0.72 -0.90 4.75
C VAL A 5 -1.90 -1.20 5.65
N LYS A 6 -2.38 -0.19 6.35
CA LYS A 6 -3.56 -0.28 7.23
C LYS A 6 -4.75 0.39 6.56
N ASN A 7 -5.87 -0.34 6.51
CA ASN A 7 -7.12 0.21 6.03
C ASN A 7 -7.92 0.83 7.19
N ASN A 8 -7.91 2.15 7.28
CA ASN A 8 -8.76 2.92 8.19
C ASN A 8 -10.05 3.41 7.50
N SER A 9 -10.20 3.18 6.18
CA SER A 9 -11.37 3.60 5.41
C SER A 9 -12.57 2.69 5.67
N SER A 10 -13.78 3.17 5.44
CA SER A 10 -15.02 2.45 5.75
C SER A 10 -15.26 1.21 4.88
N ASN A 11 -14.53 1.06 3.78
CA ASN A 11 -14.73 -0.01 2.80
C ASN A 11 -13.50 -0.92 2.74
N THR A 12 -13.68 -2.15 2.28
CA THR A 12 -12.54 -2.98 1.86
C THR A 12 -11.78 -2.28 0.75
N ILE A 13 -10.45 -2.27 0.86
CA ILE A 13 -9.54 -1.80 -0.18
C ILE A 13 -8.81 -3.00 -0.77
N GLU A 14 -8.28 -2.84 -1.98
CA GLU A 14 -7.36 -3.84 -2.54
C GLU A 14 -6.01 -3.20 -2.80
N VAL A 15 -4.95 -3.90 -2.44
CA VAL A 15 -3.57 -3.41 -2.57
C VAL A 15 -2.74 -4.45 -3.28
N ALA A 16 -1.98 -4.02 -4.29
CA ALA A 16 -0.92 -4.80 -4.89
C ALA A 16 0.40 -4.04 -4.72
N VAL A 17 1.49 -4.76 -4.53
CA VAL A 17 2.83 -4.20 -4.54
C VAL A 17 3.64 -4.85 -5.63
N ASN A 18 4.58 -4.12 -6.20
CA ASN A 18 5.44 -4.69 -7.21
C ASN A 18 6.38 -5.75 -6.61
N HIS A 19 6.65 -6.78 -7.40
CA HIS A 19 7.62 -7.82 -7.06
C HIS A 19 9.04 -7.39 -7.45
N TRP A 20 10.04 -7.87 -6.69
CA TRP A 20 11.46 -7.72 -6.99
C TRP A 20 12.19 -9.02 -6.61
N GLY A 21 12.90 -9.64 -7.55
CA GLY A 21 13.65 -10.88 -7.32
C GLY A 21 12.90 -12.12 -7.83
N SER A 22 12.97 -13.24 -7.10
CA SER A 22 12.31 -14.51 -7.46
C SER A 22 11.04 -14.81 -6.66
N ASP A 23 10.84 -14.17 -5.50
CA ASP A 23 9.72 -14.43 -4.57
C ASP A 23 8.85 -13.22 -4.31
N GLY A 24 7.53 -13.38 -4.33
CA GLY A 24 6.55 -12.36 -4.01
C GLY A 24 5.35 -12.40 -4.97
N ASP A 25 4.20 -11.96 -4.47
CA ASP A 25 2.93 -12.00 -5.20
C ASP A 25 2.51 -10.57 -5.56
N THR A 26 2.30 -10.33 -6.84
CA THR A 26 1.85 -9.03 -7.40
C THR A 26 0.33 -8.95 -7.52
N SER A 27 -0.40 -9.94 -7.02
CA SER A 27 -1.86 -9.93 -6.99
C SER A 27 -2.39 -8.83 -6.08
N PHE A 28 -3.66 -8.50 -6.28
CA PHE A 28 -4.38 -7.61 -5.37
C PHE A 28 -4.81 -8.39 -4.12
N PHE A 29 -4.42 -7.87 -2.96
CA PHE A 29 -4.80 -8.37 -1.65
C PHE A 29 -5.91 -7.50 -1.07
N SER A 30 -7.01 -8.12 -0.67
CA SER A 30 -8.13 -7.44 -0.04
C SER A 30 -7.86 -7.17 1.45
N ILE A 31 -7.92 -5.90 1.85
CA ILE A 31 -7.76 -5.48 3.24
C ILE A 31 -9.09 -4.94 3.74
N ALA A 32 -9.75 -5.69 4.63
CA ALA A 32 -11.00 -5.25 5.25
C ALA A 32 -10.80 -4.03 6.15
N ASN A 33 -11.89 -3.30 6.46
CA ASN A 33 -11.84 -2.17 7.38
C ASN A 33 -11.20 -2.58 8.73
N GLY A 34 -10.28 -1.74 9.23
CA GLY A 34 -9.55 -1.95 10.47
C GLY A 34 -8.44 -3.01 10.40
N LYS A 35 -8.25 -3.67 9.25
CA LYS A 35 -7.18 -4.65 9.03
C LYS A 35 -5.96 -4.02 8.38
N GLN A 36 -4.87 -4.78 8.37
CA GLN A 36 -3.61 -4.40 7.75
C GLN A 36 -2.98 -5.61 7.08
N GLU A 37 -2.19 -5.34 6.04
CA GLU A 37 -1.31 -6.31 5.39
C GLU A 37 0.12 -5.78 5.38
N SER A 38 1.10 -6.65 5.15
CA SER A 38 2.51 -6.28 5.13
C SER A 38 3.26 -7.02 4.04
N TRP A 39 4.24 -6.32 3.47
CA TRP A 39 5.09 -6.85 2.42
C TRP A 39 6.55 -6.54 2.75
N ASP A 40 7.36 -7.58 2.68
CA ASP A 40 8.78 -7.50 3.00
C ASP A 40 9.64 -7.40 1.74
N ARG A 41 10.84 -6.87 1.94
CA ARG A 41 11.88 -6.77 0.92
C ARG A 41 13.26 -6.82 1.54
N SER A 42 14.21 -7.35 0.76
CA SER A 42 15.59 -7.59 1.20
C SER A 42 16.53 -6.38 1.02
N ASP A 43 16.18 -5.41 0.17
CA ASP A 43 16.99 -4.21 -0.06
C ASP A 43 16.28 -2.91 0.36
N SER A 44 16.89 -1.74 0.13
CA SER A 44 16.45 -0.43 0.64
C SER A 44 15.61 0.44 -0.31
N ARG A 45 15.48 0.08 -1.59
CA ARG A 45 14.58 0.74 -2.55
C ARG A 45 13.09 0.73 -2.10
N GLY A 46 12.30 1.67 -2.61
CA GLY A 46 10.86 1.69 -2.34
C GLY A 46 10.06 0.57 -3.01
N PHE A 47 8.76 0.60 -2.77
CA PHE A 47 7.74 -0.18 -3.49
C PHE A 47 6.92 0.74 -4.38
N VAL A 48 6.44 0.20 -5.50
CA VAL A 48 5.29 0.72 -6.22
C VAL A 48 4.07 0.00 -5.66
N LEU A 49 3.18 0.77 -5.02
CA LEU A 49 1.95 0.31 -4.41
C LEU A 49 0.77 0.72 -5.29
N SER A 50 0.00 -0.23 -5.78
CA SER A 50 -1.27 0.02 -6.48
C SER A 50 -2.43 -0.15 -5.52
N LEU A 51 -3.18 0.93 -5.28
CA LEU A 51 -4.33 0.96 -4.38
C LEU A 51 -5.62 1.05 -5.19
N LYS A 52 -6.50 0.06 -5.02
CA LYS A 52 -7.89 0.13 -5.46
C LYS A 52 -8.81 0.49 -4.30
N LYS A 53 -9.61 1.52 -4.51
CA LYS A 53 -10.60 1.97 -3.53
C LYS A 53 -11.72 2.72 -4.23
N ASN A 54 -12.97 2.42 -3.86
CA ASN A 54 -14.18 3.07 -4.39
C ASN A 54 -14.23 3.07 -5.94
N GLY A 55 -13.80 1.98 -6.58
CA GLY A 55 -13.79 1.83 -8.05
C GLY A 55 -12.66 2.57 -8.76
N ALA A 56 -11.83 3.35 -8.06
CA ALA A 56 -10.63 3.97 -8.60
C ALA A 56 -9.37 3.16 -8.26
N GLN A 57 -8.39 3.18 -9.15
CA GLN A 57 -7.06 2.58 -8.95
C GLN A 57 -5.99 3.66 -9.08
N HIS A 58 -5.14 3.79 -8.07
CA HIS A 58 -4.08 4.78 -8.04
C HIS A 58 -2.73 4.18 -7.59
N PRO A 59 -1.64 4.41 -8.33
CA PRO A 59 -0.30 4.01 -7.92
C PRO A 59 0.32 5.03 -6.96
N TYR A 60 1.16 4.55 -6.04
CA TYR A 60 1.95 5.33 -5.10
C TYR A 60 3.39 4.79 -5.07
N TYR A 61 4.37 5.67 -4.86
CA TYR A 61 5.71 5.26 -4.46
C TYR A 61 5.86 5.39 -2.95
N VAL A 62 6.33 4.33 -2.30
CA VAL A 62 6.49 4.28 -0.83
C VAL A 62 7.88 3.73 -0.48
N GLN A 63 8.46 4.17 0.62
CA GLN A 63 9.80 3.74 1.05
C GLN A 63 9.77 2.31 1.64
N ALA A 64 10.94 1.66 1.70
CA ALA A 64 11.07 0.27 2.19
C ALA A 64 10.68 0.05 3.66
N SER A 65 10.40 1.12 4.41
CA SER A 65 9.98 1.11 5.82
C SER A 65 8.74 1.97 6.05
N SER A 66 7.97 2.25 5.00
CA SER A 66 6.76 3.06 5.06
C SER A 66 5.64 2.39 5.85
N ARG A 67 4.86 3.21 6.54
CA ARG A 67 3.64 2.81 7.22
C ARG A 67 2.49 3.57 6.59
N ILE A 68 1.77 2.88 5.71
CA ILE A 68 0.71 3.45 4.91
C ILE A 68 -0.62 3.35 5.64
N GLU A 69 -1.32 4.47 5.74
CA GLU A 69 -2.65 4.58 6.32
C GLU A 69 -3.62 5.05 5.24
N VAL A 70 -4.59 4.22 4.92
CA VAL A 70 -5.62 4.52 3.91
C VAL A 70 -6.89 4.93 4.64
N ASP A 71 -7.17 6.23 4.68
CA ASP A 71 -8.39 6.81 5.25
C ASP A 71 -9.44 7.01 4.14
N ASN A 72 -10.66 7.45 4.48
CA ASN A 72 -11.72 7.71 3.50
C ASN A 72 -11.34 8.76 2.44
N ASN A 73 -10.58 9.79 2.80
CA ASN A 73 -10.31 10.94 1.93
C ASN A 73 -8.82 11.19 1.66
N ALA A 74 -7.93 10.36 2.23
CA ALA A 74 -6.49 10.55 2.11
C ALA A 74 -5.75 9.22 2.22
N VAL A 75 -4.56 9.18 1.63
CA VAL A 75 -3.54 8.17 1.91
C VAL A 75 -2.38 8.88 2.59
N LYS A 76 -1.85 8.31 3.66
CA LYS A 76 -0.74 8.86 4.44
C LYS A 76 0.40 7.87 4.51
N ASP A 77 1.63 8.36 4.51
CA ASP A 77 2.82 7.62 4.90
C ASP A 77 3.38 8.23 6.19
N GLN A 78 3.45 7.42 7.26
CA GLN A 78 3.91 7.87 8.57
C GLN A 78 3.16 9.12 9.07
N GLY A 79 1.84 9.15 8.82
CA GLY A 79 0.96 10.27 9.18
C GLY A 79 0.98 11.47 8.21
N GLN A 80 1.91 11.52 7.26
CA GLN A 80 2.00 12.59 6.26
C GLN A 80 1.19 12.24 5.00
N PRO A 81 0.29 13.10 4.52
CA PRO A 81 -0.45 12.85 3.28
C PRO A 81 0.48 12.68 2.08
N ILE A 82 0.21 11.65 1.26
CA ILE A 82 0.90 11.41 0.00
C ILE A 82 -0.08 11.47 -1.17
N GLN A 83 0.43 11.82 -2.34
CA GLN A 83 -0.34 11.89 -3.58
C GLN A 83 -0.01 10.69 -4.48
N PRO A 84 -0.95 10.23 -5.30
CA PRO A 84 -0.68 9.20 -6.28
C PRO A 84 0.32 9.69 -7.34
N LEU A 85 1.01 8.73 -7.98
CA LEU A 85 1.87 9.00 -9.13
C LEU A 85 1.01 9.36 -10.35
N SER A 86 1.49 10.33 -11.12
CA SER A 86 0.88 10.83 -12.36
C SER A 86 1.21 9.97 -13.57
#